data_AF-A0A062V7B2-F1
#
_entry.id   AF-A0A062V7B2-F1
#
_cell.length_a   1.000
_cell.length_b   1.000
_cell.length_c   1.000
_cell.angle_alpha   90.00
_cell.angle_beta   90.00
_cell.angle_gamma   90.00
#
_symmetry.space_group_name_H-M   'P 1'
#
loop_
_entity.id
_entity.type
_entity.pdbx_description
1 polymer ?
#
loop_
_entity_poly.entity_id
_entity_poly.type
_entity_poly.pdbx_seq_one_letter_code
_entity_poly.pdbx_strand_id
1 'polypeptide(L)' 'MCELKVIFKGNTIMEDVVRITADRDSIKLYGILGDIKTIPGRIIDVNLTKQEAIIDE' A
#
# COMPACT_ATOMS: atom_id res chain seq x y z
N MET A 1 9.36 -14.46 0.73
CA MET A 1 8.27 -13.59 1.20
C MET A 1 8.51 -12.23 0.57
N CYS A 2 7.49 -11.62 -0.03
CA CYS A 2 7.62 -10.34 -0.72
C CYS A 2 6.52 -9.43 -0.18
N GLU A 3 6.90 -8.60 0.76
CA GLU A 3 6.08 -7.59 1.39
C GLU A 3 6.39 -6.23 0.76
N LEU A 4 5.46 -5.29 0.90
CA LEU A 4 5.63 -3.92 0.42
C LEU A 4 5.54 -2.95 1.59
N LYS A 5 6.40 -1.94 1.55
CA LYS A 5 6.22 -0.69 2.29
C LYS A 5 5.33 0.24 1.46
N VAL A 6 4.26 0.74 2.07
CA VAL A 6 3.32 1.64 1.37
C VAL A 6 3.58 3.08 1.76
N ILE A 7 3.80 3.92 0.75
CA ILE A 7 4.09 5.35 0.88
C ILE A 7 2.88 6.13 0.38
N PHE A 8 2.38 7.05 1.20
CA PHE A 8 1.31 7.97 0.83
C PHE A 8 1.73 9.40 1.17
N LYS A 9 1.67 10.30 0.19
CA LYS A 9 2.13 11.69 0.32
C LYS A 9 3.54 11.81 0.93
N GLY A 10 4.46 10.97 0.46
CA GLY A 10 5.85 10.92 0.93
C GLY A 10 6.05 10.29 2.32
N ASN A 11 4.99 9.86 3.01
CA ASN A 11 5.08 9.24 4.33
C ASN A 11 4.83 7.73 4.23
N THR A 12 5.64 6.93 4.90
CA THR A 12 5.33 5.51 5.10
C THR A 12 4.09 5.39 5.97
N ILE A 13 3.04 4.75 5.46
CA ILE A 13 1.77 4.59 6.18
C ILE A 13 1.50 3.18 6.66
N MET A 14 2.19 2.18 6.10
CA MET A 14 2.09 0.78 6.47
C MET A 14 3.30 0.01 5.95
N GLU A 15 3.87 -0.86 6.79
CA GLU A 15 4.90 -1.83 6.41
C GLU A 15 4.30 -3.24 6.34
N ASP A 16 5.08 -4.19 5.87
CA ASP A 16 4.71 -5.60 5.76
C ASP A 16 3.39 -5.87 5.01
N VAL A 17 3.09 -5.04 3.99
CA VAL A 17 1.86 -5.16 3.20
C VAL A 17 1.98 -6.30 2.20
N VAL A 18 1.08 -7.27 2.30
CA VAL A 18 1.05 -8.47 1.44
C VAL A 18 -0.07 -8.43 0.40
N ARG A 19 -1.04 -7.52 0.56
CA ARG A 19 -2.13 -7.33 -0.41
C ARG A 19 -2.55 -5.86 -0.45
N ILE A 20 -2.83 -5.40 -1.66
CA ILE A 20 -3.41 -4.09 -1.94
C ILE A 20 -4.63 -4.31 -2.84
N THR A 21 -5.77 -3.71 -2.49
CA THR A 21 -6.98 -3.70 -3.33
C THR A 21 -7.45 -2.28 -3.53
N ALA A 22 -7.80 -1.92 -4.76
CA ALA A 22 -8.35 -0.61 -5.11
C ALA A 22 -9.85 -0.73 -5.38
N ASP A 23 -10.65 0.20 -4.84
CA ASP A 23 -12.07 0.37 -5.13
C ASP A 23 -12.40 1.86 -5.29
N ARG A 24 -12.77 2.25 -6.51
CA ARG A 24 -13.09 3.61 -6.98
C ARG A 24 -12.12 4.69 -6.47
N ASP A 25 -12.34 5.16 -5.25
CA ASP A 25 -11.65 6.29 -4.63
C ASP A 25 -10.87 5.89 -3.36
N SER A 26 -10.74 4.59 -3.09
CA SER A 26 -10.08 4.06 -1.91
C SER A 26 -9.14 2.89 -2.21
N ILE A 27 -8.05 2.83 -1.45
CA ILE A 27 -7.12 1.71 -1.41
C ILE A 27 -7.21 1.04 -0.04
N LYS A 28 -7.34 -0.29 -0.04
CA LYS A 28 -7.28 -1.12 1.17
C LYS A 28 -6.00 -1.97 1.15
N LEU A 29 -5.23 -1.85 2.22
CA LEU A 29 -3.94 -2.49 2.47
C LEU A 29 -4.13 -3.58 3.51
N TYR A 30 -3.47 -4.72 3.32
CA TYR A 30 -3.50 -5.83 4.26
C TYR A 30 -2.06 -6.21 4.63
N GLY A 31 -1.78 -6.18 5.93
CA GLY A 31 -0.49 -6.57 6.50
C GLY A 31 -0.38 -8.08 6.67
N ILE A 32 0.86 -8.57 6.78
CA ILE A 32 1.15 -10.00 6.96
C ILE A 32 0.54 -10.58 8.25
N LEU A 33 0.35 -9.76 9.29
CA LEU A 33 -0.23 -10.16 10.57
C LEU A 33 -1.76 -10.03 10.63
N GLY A 34 -2.40 -9.66 9.50
CA GLY A 34 -3.85 -9.52 9.39
C GLY A 34 -4.37 -8.10 9.62
N ASP A 35 -3.50 -7.12 9.88
CA ASP A 35 -3.88 -5.70 9.97
C ASP A 35 -4.46 -5.19 8.65
N ILE A 36 -5.47 -4.33 8.73
CA ILE A 36 -6.10 -3.74 7.55
C ILE A 36 -6.12 -2.22 7.68
N LYS A 37 -5.70 -1.52 6.64
CA LYS A 37 -5.78 -0.05 6.56
C LYS A 37 -6.48 0.37 5.28
N THR A 38 -7.39 1.33 5.36
CA THR A 38 -8.06 1.92 4.19
C THR A 38 -7.73 3.40 4.12
N ILE A 39 -7.30 3.85 2.95
CA ILE A 39 -6.96 5.24 2.66
C ILE A 39 -7.62 5.68 1.34
N PRO A 40 -7.97 6.96 1.17
CA PRO A 40 -8.39 7.47 -0.13
C PRO A 40 -7.21 7.52 -1.11
N GLY A 41 -7.50 7.46 -2.41
CA GLY A 41 -6.53 7.67 -3.47
C GLY A 41 -6.36 6.51 -4.44
N ARG A 42 -5.26 6.52 -5.19
CA ARG A 42 -4.94 5.61 -6.30
C ARG A 42 -3.50 5.15 -6.22
N ILE A 43 -3.26 3.92 -6.69
CA ILE A 43 -1.90 3.37 -6.79
C ILE A 43 -1.20 4.06 -7.96
N ILE A 44 -0.07 4.71 -7.69
CA ILE A 44 0.74 5.42 -8.68
C ILE A 44 1.87 4.53 -9.20
N ASP A 45 2.55 3.81 -8.32
CA ASP A 45 3.64 2.91 -8.67
C ASP A 45 3.66 1.70 -7.73
N VAL A 46 4.07 0.55 -8.26
CA VAL A 46 4.38 -0.65 -7.48
C VAL A 46 5.73 -1.18 -7.95
N ASN A 47 6.71 -1.10 -7.08
CA ASN A 47 8.07 -1.51 -7.38
C ASN A 47 8.47 -2.69 -6.49
N LEU A 48 8.46 -3.88 -7.07
CA LEU A 48 8.82 -5.11 -6.36
C LEU A 48 10.33 -5.24 -6.09
N THR A 49 11.19 -4.58 -6.87
CA THR A 49 12.64 -4.62 -6.62
C THR A 49 13.04 -3.75 -5.44
N LYS A 50 12.28 -2.68 -5.19
CA LYS A 50 12.40 -1.81 -4.01
C LYS A 50 11.47 -2.18 -2.86
N GLN A 51 10.57 -3.14 -3.07
CA GLN A 51 9.55 -3.54 -2.11
C GLN A 51 8.70 -2.36 -1.62
N GLU A 52 8.27 -1.50 -2.54
CA GLU A 52 7.44 -0.34 -2.21
C GLU A 52 6.24 -0.16 -3.14
N ALA A 53 5.17 0.42 -2.59
CA ALA A 53 4.04 0.90 -3.35
C ALA A 53 3.78 2.37 -3.01
N ILE A 54 3.57 3.19 -4.03
CA ILE A 54 3.28 4.62 -3.89
C ILE A 54 1.80 4.84 -4.18
N ILE A 55 1.13 5.53 -3.27
CA ILE A 55 -0.28 5.92 -3.37
C ILE A 55 -0.36 7.45 -3.29
N ASP A 56 -1.25 8.04 -4.06
CA ASP A 56 -1.55 9.49 -4.02
C ASP A 56 -3.05 9.73 -4.27
N GLU A 57 -3.51 10.99 -4.15
CA GLU A 57 -4.92 11.41 -4.37
C GLU A 57 -5.44 11.09 -5.78
#